data_AF-A0A367M670-F1
#
_entry.id   AF-A0A367M670-F1
#
_cell.length_a   1.000
_cell.length_b   1.000
_cell.length_c   1.000
_cell.angle_alpha   90.00
_cell.angle_beta   90.00
_cell.angle_gamma   90.00
#
_symmetry.space_group_name_H-M   'P 1'
#
loop_
_entity.id
_entity.type
_entity.pdbx_description
1 polymer ?
#
loop_
_entity_poly.entity_id
_entity_poly.type
_entity_poly.pdbx_seq_one_letter_code
_entity_poly.pdbx_strand_id
1 'polypeptide(L)'
;LDPIDAAIGVSNGGWKEKDSGHAVAQQVDAALAYRYGRDARSVERALNEGKELAQQTHVFSARELGTGMVLVTRAETPYEARLRLQTAEGHLEPLSFHSAIPNNPEHSRRVLAYDLAIGAGDSVDDVVFYQYLCRVADWRLDWKASDKGIFSQGDASVDLPDEEVRALYRAEESKNSQLIDATVAYRKSGEFPVVVGNRLPSLVGTQTILDRYHEQAVRFGGTI
;
A
#
# COMPACT_ATOMS: atom_id res chain seq x y z
N LEU A 1 -7.69 4.80 -2.14
CA LEU A 1 -7.31 3.40 -2.38
C LEU A 1 -6.60 3.37 -3.72
N ASP A 2 -5.33 2.98 -3.72
CA ASP A 2 -4.44 3.21 -4.87
C ASP A 2 -4.81 2.27 -6.04
N PRO A 3 -5.06 2.81 -7.25
CA PRO A 3 -5.17 2.00 -8.46
C PRO A 3 -4.01 1.05 -8.70
N ILE A 4 -2.83 1.34 -8.13
CA ILE A 4 -1.60 0.56 -8.23
C ILE A 4 -1.65 -0.67 -7.33
N ASP A 5 -2.06 -0.55 -6.06
CA ASP A 5 -2.15 -1.71 -5.15
C ASP A 5 -3.13 -2.76 -5.66
N ALA A 6 -4.21 -2.30 -6.27
CA ALA A 6 -5.18 -3.19 -6.90
C ALA A 6 -4.69 -3.77 -8.23
N ALA A 7 -3.81 -3.07 -8.96
CA ALA A 7 -3.12 -3.63 -10.12
C ALA A 7 -2.07 -4.67 -9.70
N ILE A 8 -1.36 -4.43 -8.59
CA ILE A 8 -0.42 -5.38 -7.97
C ILE A 8 -1.17 -6.61 -7.43
N GLY A 9 -2.33 -6.42 -6.81
CA GLY A 9 -3.17 -7.52 -6.36
C GLY A 9 -3.68 -8.39 -7.52
N VAL A 10 -4.02 -7.77 -8.66
CA VAL A 10 -4.35 -8.49 -9.90
C VAL A 10 -3.14 -9.29 -10.42
N SER A 11 -1.93 -8.73 -10.41
CA SER A 11 -0.73 -9.42 -10.91
C SER A 11 -0.17 -10.49 -9.95
N ASN A 12 -0.36 -10.35 -8.64
CA ASN A 12 0.07 -11.30 -7.61
C ASN A 12 -0.91 -12.47 -7.39
N GLY A 13 -1.76 -12.77 -8.37
CA GLY A 13 -2.67 -13.93 -8.34
C GLY A 13 -4.01 -13.69 -7.63
N GLY A 14 -4.33 -12.45 -7.25
CA GLY A 14 -5.66 -12.04 -6.77
C GLY A 14 -6.71 -11.94 -7.89
N TRP A 15 -6.30 -12.16 -9.14
CA TRP A 15 -7.17 -12.39 -10.30
C TRP A 15 -6.55 -13.43 -11.24
N LYS A 16 -7.39 -14.29 -11.81
CA LYS A 16 -6.99 -15.21 -12.88
C LYS A 16 -8.09 -15.26 -13.94
N GLU A 17 -7.69 -15.29 -15.21
CA GLU A 17 -8.60 -15.26 -16.36
C GLU A 17 -9.72 -16.31 -16.31
N LYS A 18 -9.43 -17.51 -15.79
CA LYS A 18 -10.37 -18.64 -15.72
C LYS A 18 -10.82 -18.97 -14.30
N ASP A 19 -10.78 -18.00 -13.39
CA ASP A 19 -11.25 -18.21 -12.02
C ASP A 19 -12.79 -18.15 -11.94
N SER A 20 -13.41 -19.21 -11.45
CA SER A 20 -14.85 -19.26 -11.20
C SER A 20 -15.25 -18.70 -9.84
N GLY A 21 -14.29 -18.45 -8.93
CA GLY A 21 -14.56 -17.96 -7.56
C GLY A 21 -15.24 -16.59 -7.51
N HIS A 22 -15.06 -15.78 -8.57
CA HIS A 22 -15.68 -14.47 -8.74
C HIS A 22 -16.45 -14.36 -10.06
N ALA A 23 -17.12 -15.45 -10.47
CA ALA A 23 -17.90 -15.45 -11.70
C ALA A 23 -19.12 -14.51 -11.60
N VAL A 24 -19.39 -13.79 -12.69
CA VAL A 24 -20.50 -12.84 -12.84
C VAL A 24 -21.53 -13.44 -13.80
N ALA A 25 -22.80 -13.39 -13.40
CA ALA A 25 -23.94 -13.72 -14.27
C ALA A 25 -24.47 -12.43 -14.92
N GLN A 26 -24.37 -12.35 -16.24
CA GLN A 26 -24.76 -11.18 -17.02
C GLN A 26 -25.83 -11.56 -18.05
N GLN A 27 -26.91 -10.79 -18.13
CA GLN A 27 -27.87 -10.92 -19.23
C GLN A 27 -27.41 -10.11 -20.43
N VAL A 28 -27.39 -10.74 -21.59
CA VAL A 28 -26.95 -10.17 -22.86
C VAL A 28 -28.02 -10.45 -23.91
N ASP A 29 -28.26 -9.50 -24.80
CA ASP A 29 -29.15 -9.70 -25.94
C ASP A 29 -28.68 -10.89 -26.80
N ALA A 30 -29.61 -11.76 -27.22
CA ALA A 30 -29.26 -12.97 -27.95
C ALA A 30 -28.61 -12.71 -29.32
N ALA A 31 -28.99 -11.62 -30.00
CA ALA A 31 -28.39 -11.24 -31.28
C ALA A 31 -26.95 -10.74 -31.10
N LEU A 32 -26.65 -10.12 -29.96
CA LEU A 32 -25.28 -9.75 -29.59
C LEU A 32 -24.48 -10.99 -29.15
N ALA A 33 -25.01 -11.78 -28.21
CA ALA A 33 -24.30 -12.91 -27.62
C ALA A 33 -23.96 -14.00 -28.64
N TYR A 34 -24.86 -14.29 -29.59
CA TYR A 34 -24.66 -15.34 -30.58
C TYR A 34 -24.24 -14.84 -31.97
N ARG A 35 -23.74 -13.61 -32.06
CA ARG A 35 -23.27 -13.00 -33.32
C ARG A 35 -22.32 -13.92 -34.09
N TYR A 36 -21.43 -14.63 -33.39
CA TYR A 36 -20.40 -15.47 -33.97
C TYR A 36 -20.66 -16.99 -33.84
N GLY A 37 -21.71 -17.39 -33.12
CA GLY A 37 -22.00 -18.78 -32.79
C GLY A 37 -22.55 -18.95 -31.38
N ARG A 38 -23.05 -20.15 -31.06
CA ARG A 38 -23.71 -20.48 -29.78
C ARG A 38 -22.78 -21.12 -28.74
N ASP A 39 -21.56 -21.48 -29.13
CA ASP A 39 -20.56 -22.02 -28.21
C ASP A 39 -19.92 -20.91 -27.36
N ALA A 40 -19.35 -21.29 -26.22
CA ALA A 40 -18.79 -20.33 -25.26
C ALA A 40 -17.68 -19.45 -25.85
N ARG A 41 -16.85 -19.96 -26.79
CA ARG A 41 -15.77 -19.17 -27.41
C ARG A 41 -16.33 -18.11 -28.36
N SER A 42 -17.38 -18.46 -29.11
CA SER A 42 -18.07 -17.51 -29.98
C SER A 42 -18.77 -16.40 -29.19
N VAL A 43 -19.38 -16.74 -28.05
CA VAL A 43 -19.99 -15.77 -27.12
C VAL A 43 -18.92 -14.88 -26.49
N GLU A 44 -17.79 -15.46 -26.07
CA GLU A 44 -16.64 -14.71 -25.54
C GLU A 44 -16.10 -13.70 -26.55
N ARG A 45 -15.91 -14.13 -27.80
CA ARG A 45 -15.49 -13.24 -28.89
C ARG A 45 -16.47 -12.08 -29.08
N ALA A 46 -17.77 -12.36 -29.07
CA ALA A 46 -18.79 -11.33 -29.21
C ALA A 46 -18.77 -10.32 -28.05
N LEU A 47 -18.50 -10.79 -26.83
CA LEU A 47 -18.44 -9.93 -25.65
C LEU A 47 -17.14 -9.12 -25.52
N ASN A 48 -16.04 -9.61 -26.07
CA ASN A 48 -14.71 -8.97 -25.99
C ASN A 48 -14.41 -8.07 -27.20
N GLU A 49 -15.22 -8.12 -28.24
CA GLU A 49 -15.04 -7.32 -29.47
C GLU A 49 -15.01 -5.81 -29.16
N GLY A 50 -13.92 -5.15 -29.57
CA GLY A 50 -13.73 -3.71 -29.39
C GLY A 50 -13.37 -3.27 -27.97
N LYS A 51 -13.17 -4.20 -27.03
CA LYS A 51 -12.79 -3.89 -25.64
C LYS A 51 -11.30 -3.96 -25.43
N GLU A 52 -10.79 -3.07 -24.58
CA GLU A 52 -9.43 -3.12 -24.06
C GLU A 52 -9.19 -4.38 -23.22
N LEU A 53 -7.95 -4.85 -23.15
CA LEU A 53 -7.57 -6.07 -22.42
C LEU A 53 -8.08 -6.09 -20.97
N ALA A 54 -8.09 -4.95 -20.29
CA ALA A 54 -8.56 -4.84 -18.91
C ALA A 54 -10.08 -5.06 -18.74
N GLN A 55 -10.84 -4.97 -19.82
CA GLN A 55 -12.30 -5.14 -19.86
C GLN A 55 -12.73 -6.44 -20.57
N GLN A 56 -11.77 -7.26 -21.01
CA GLN A 56 -12.03 -8.57 -21.58
C GLN A 56 -12.29 -9.59 -20.48
N THR A 57 -13.09 -10.60 -20.81
CA THR A 57 -13.59 -11.61 -19.87
C THR A 57 -13.57 -12.99 -20.51
N HIS A 58 -13.43 -14.03 -19.68
CA HIS A 58 -13.59 -15.41 -20.10
C HIS A 58 -15.03 -15.88 -19.89
N VAL A 59 -15.63 -16.56 -20.87
CA VAL A 59 -17.00 -17.10 -20.75
C VAL A 59 -16.97 -18.57 -20.37
N PHE A 60 -17.65 -18.92 -19.26
CA PHE A 60 -17.80 -20.30 -18.82
C PHE A 60 -19.00 -20.98 -19.49
N SER A 61 -20.15 -20.29 -19.55
CA SER A 61 -21.38 -20.84 -20.12
C SER A 61 -22.34 -19.75 -20.58
N ALA A 62 -23.15 -20.07 -21.59
CA ALA A 62 -24.24 -19.22 -22.06
C ALA A 62 -25.53 -20.04 -22.15
N ARG A 63 -26.63 -19.53 -21.60
CA ARG A 63 -27.95 -20.18 -21.61
C ARG A 63 -29.04 -19.21 -22.06
N GLU A 64 -29.83 -19.61 -23.06
CA GLU A 64 -31.00 -18.83 -23.44
C GLU A 64 -32.07 -18.83 -22.33
N LEU A 65 -32.69 -17.67 -22.12
CA LEU A 65 -33.77 -17.48 -21.16
C LEU A 65 -35.16 -17.56 -21.81
N GLY A 66 -35.24 -17.72 -23.14
CA GLY A 66 -36.51 -17.76 -23.89
C GLY A 66 -37.16 -16.39 -24.12
N THR A 67 -36.60 -15.32 -23.57
CA THR A 67 -37.09 -13.93 -23.65
C THR A 67 -36.36 -13.08 -24.69
N GLY A 68 -35.57 -13.69 -25.59
CA GLY A 68 -34.63 -12.98 -26.46
C GLY A 68 -33.30 -12.61 -25.77
N MET A 69 -33.15 -12.99 -24.50
CA MET A 69 -31.94 -12.76 -23.71
C MET A 69 -31.17 -14.07 -23.46
N VAL A 70 -29.86 -13.94 -23.30
CA VAL A 70 -28.93 -15.00 -22.94
C VAL A 70 -28.31 -14.66 -21.60
N LEU A 71 -28.40 -15.59 -20.64
CA LEU A 71 -27.66 -15.52 -19.40
C LEU A 71 -26.25 -16.07 -19.64
N VAL A 72 -25.26 -15.20 -19.57
CA VAL A 72 -23.85 -15.53 -19.71
C VAL A 72 -23.21 -15.56 -18.32
N THR A 73 -22.62 -16.70 -17.97
CA THR A 73 -21.76 -16.84 -16.80
C THR A 73 -20.32 -16.66 -17.25
N ARG A 74 -19.66 -15.62 -16.74
CA ARG A 74 -18.32 -15.21 -17.15
C ARG A 74 -17.42 -14.95 -15.95
N ALA A 75 -16.11 -14.98 -16.12
CA ALA A 75 -15.17 -14.51 -15.11
C ALA A 75 -15.30 -12.99 -14.91
N GLU A 76 -14.91 -12.50 -13.74
CA GLU A 76 -14.68 -11.06 -13.57
C GLU A 76 -13.57 -10.58 -14.52
N THR A 77 -13.72 -9.36 -15.04
CA THR A 77 -12.67 -8.71 -15.82
C THR A 77 -11.52 -8.26 -14.91
N PRO A 78 -10.31 -8.04 -15.44
CA PRO A 78 -9.22 -7.43 -14.66
C PRO A 78 -9.62 -6.11 -14.00
N TYR A 79 -10.42 -5.29 -14.67
CA TYR A 79 -10.92 -4.03 -14.13
C TYR A 79 -11.91 -4.23 -12.97
N GLU A 80 -12.84 -5.17 -13.08
CA GLU A 80 -13.78 -5.52 -12.00
C GLU A 80 -13.04 -6.10 -10.79
N ALA A 81 -12.06 -6.97 -11.03
CA ALA A 81 -11.19 -7.51 -9.98
C ALA A 81 -10.40 -6.41 -9.29
N ARG A 82 -9.87 -5.44 -10.06
CA ARG A 82 -9.20 -4.25 -9.51
C ARG A 82 -10.14 -3.45 -8.61
N LEU A 83 -11.37 -3.17 -9.05
CA LEU A 83 -12.35 -2.45 -8.23
C LEU A 83 -12.70 -3.22 -6.95
N ARG A 84 -12.91 -4.53 -7.05
CA ARG A 84 -13.13 -5.42 -5.91
C ARG A 84 -11.96 -5.37 -4.93
N LEU A 85 -10.73 -5.46 -5.40
CA LEU A 85 -9.53 -5.39 -4.56
C LEU A 85 -9.32 -3.98 -3.97
N GLN A 86 -9.80 -2.93 -4.62
CA GLN A 86 -9.83 -1.58 -4.05
C GLN A 86 -10.86 -1.43 -2.93
N THR A 87 -11.99 -2.13 -3.00
CA THR A 87 -13.11 -1.97 -2.05
C THR A 87 -13.22 -3.09 -1.03
N ALA A 88 -12.49 -4.19 -1.20
CA ALA A 88 -12.53 -5.33 -0.30
C ALA A 88 -12.07 -4.94 1.10
N GLU A 89 -12.97 -5.12 2.07
CA GLU A 89 -12.80 -4.80 3.49
C GLU A 89 -11.56 -5.48 4.14
N GLY A 90 -10.98 -6.50 3.50
CA GLY A 90 -9.74 -7.17 3.93
C GLY A 90 -8.42 -6.47 3.55
N HIS A 91 -8.47 -5.34 2.83
CA HIS A 91 -7.31 -4.48 2.56
C HIS A 91 -7.47 -3.08 3.18
N LEU A 92 -8.39 -2.96 4.16
CA LEU A 92 -8.41 -1.88 5.16
C LEU A 92 -7.36 -2.09 6.27
N GLU A 93 -6.34 -2.93 6.03
CA GLU A 93 -5.06 -2.75 6.72
C GLU A 93 -4.70 -1.27 6.57
N PRO A 94 -4.32 -0.55 7.65
CA PRO A 94 -3.92 0.85 7.56
C PRO A 94 -2.76 0.93 6.57
N LEU A 95 -3.09 1.23 5.31
CA LEU A 95 -2.17 1.22 4.19
C LEU A 95 -1.04 2.16 4.56
N SER A 96 0.08 1.55 4.93
CA SER A 96 1.36 2.20 5.05
C SER A 96 1.64 2.82 3.69
N PHE A 97 1.45 4.13 3.55
CA PHE A 97 1.76 4.90 2.33
C PHE A 97 3.29 5.00 2.12
N HIS A 98 4.01 3.88 2.14
CA HIS A 98 5.46 3.87 1.98
C HIS A 98 5.91 3.82 0.51
N SER A 99 5.02 3.67 -0.47
CA SER A 99 5.45 3.55 -1.88
C SER A 99 4.35 3.72 -2.95
N ALA A 100 3.43 4.66 -2.78
CA ALA A 100 2.56 5.07 -3.90
C ALA A 100 3.30 6.10 -4.77
N ILE A 101 3.74 5.72 -5.98
CA ILE A 101 4.31 6.66 -6.96
C ILE A 101 3.16 7.28 -7.77
N PRO A 102 2.88 8.58 -7.62
CA PRO A 102 1.73 9.20 -8.28
C PRO A 102 1.93 9.27 -9.80
N ASN A 103 1.03 8.63 -10.58
CA ASN A 103 1.07 8.61 -12.05
C ASN A 103 0.63 9.95 -12.71
N ASN A 104 0.75 11.08 -12.01
CA ASN A 104 0.50 12.41 -12.56
C ASN A 104 1.84 13.15 -12.68
N PRO A 105 2.28 13.53 -13.90
CA PRO A 105 3.52 14.26 -14.12
C PRO A 105 3.58 15.60 -13.37
N GLU A 106 2.47 16.34 -13.27
CA GLU A 106 2.43 17.62 -12.54
C GLU A 106 2.48 17.42 -11.02
N HIS A 107 1.98 16.29 -10.50
CA HIS A 107 2.15 15.94 -9.09
C HIS A 107 3.61 15.59 -8.80
N SER A 108 4.20 14.75 -9.65
CA SER A 108 5.61 14.37 -9.60
C SER A 108 6.53 15.59 -9.65
N ARG A 109 6.20 16.61 -10.46
CA ARG A 109 6.97 17.86 -10.56
C ARG A 109 6.91 18.73 -9.29
N ARG A 110 5.84 18.64 -8.50
CA ARG A 110 5.56 19.57 -7.39
C ARG A 110 5.74 18.97 -6.01
N VAL A 111 5.66 17.64 -5.88
CA VAL A 111 5.52 16.95 -4.58
C VAL A 111 6.55 15.85 -4.38
N LEU A 112 7.19 15.32 -5.43
CA LEU A 112 8.26 14.33 -5.25
C LEU A 112 9.52 15.01 -4.74
N ALA A 113 10.01 14.53 -3.59
CA ALA A 113 11.39 14.72 -3.19
C ALA A 113 12.23 13.62 -3.85
N TYR A 114 13.36 13.99 -4.44
CA TYR A 114 14.39 13.07 -4.89
C TYR A 114 15.58 13.21 -3.94
N ASP A 115 15.98 12.11 -3.31
CA ASP A 115 17.24 12.08 -2.58
C ASP A 115 18.39 11.97 -3.60
N LEU A 116 18.98 13.12 -3.93
CA LEU A 116 20.16 13.20 -4.77
C LEU A 116 21.40 13.06 -3.87
N ALA A 117 22.04 11.89 -3.90
CA ALA A 117 23.32 11.72 -3.23
C ALA A 117 24.41 12.53 -3.95
N ILE A 118 24.81 13.67 -3.36
CA ILE A 118 25.91 14.50 -3.85
C ILE A 118 27.20 14.01 -3.17
N GLY A 119 27.80 12.97 -3.77
CA GLY A 119 29.04 12.37 -3.28
C GLY A 119 28.83 11.33 -2.18
N ALA A 120 29.84 10.47 -2.00
CA ALA A 120 29.95 9.60 -0.82
C ALA A 120 30.60 10.45 0.30
N GLY A 121 29.90 10.62 1.41
CA GLY A 121 30.54 11.18 2.62
C GLY A 121 31.45 10.13 3.25
N ASP A 122 32.53 10.54 3.90
CA ASP A 122 33.47 9.61 4.58
C ASP A 122 32.79 8.69 5.61
N SER A 123 31.55 9.04 6.02
CA SER A 123 30.69 8.22 6.86
C SER A 123 30.30 6.86 6.27
N VAL A 124 30.39 6.66 4.94
CA VAL A 124 30.16 5.34 4.32
C VAL A 124 31.41 4.46 4.28
N ASP A 125 32.60 5.04 4.47
CA ASP A 125 33.86 4.29 4.54
C ASP A 125 34.11 3.69 5.94
N ASP A 126 33.52 4.29 6.98
CA ASP A 126 33.44 3.72 8.33
C ASP A 126 32.23 2.78 8.44
N VAL A 127 32.51 1.48 8.37
CA VAL A 127 31.50 0.42 8.43
C VAL A 127 30.66 0.48 9.71
N VAL A 128 31.26 0.78 10.85
CA VAL A 128 30.56 0.80 12.15
C VAL A 128 29.66 2.03 12.23
N PHE A 129 30.16 3.19 11.78
CA PHE A 129 29.36 4.41 11.74
C PHE A 129 28.21 4.31 10.72
N TYR A 130 28.44 3.70 9.56
CA TYR A 130 27.39 3.42 8.59
C TYR A 130 26.30 2.52 9.18
N GLN A 131 26.69 1.42 9.83
CA GLN A 131 25.74 0.54 10.53
C GLN A 131 24.96 1.29 11.61
N TYR A 132 25.62 2.18 12.36
CA TYR A 132 24.96 3.03 13.34
C TYR A 132 23.88 3.92 12.71
N LEU A 133 24.18 4.61 11.60
CA LEU A 133 23.18 5.41 10.88
C LEU A 133 21.99 4.56 10.40
N CYS A 134 22.25 3.37 9.85
CA CYS A 134 21.18 2.44 9.46
C CYS A 134 20.31 2.02 10.65
N ARG A 135 20.92 1.73 11.81
CA ARG A 135 20.19 1.37 13.03
C ARG A 135 19.39 2.55 13.59
N VAL A 136 19.91 3.78 13.50
CA VAL A 136 19.19 5.00 13.92
C VAL A 136 18.00 5.28 13.01
N ALA A 137 18.13 5.03 11.71
CA ALA A 137 17.05 5.17 10.75
C ALA A 137 15.93 4.12 10.95
N ASP A 138 16.22 2.98 11.59
CA ASP A 138 15.19 2.02 11.98
C ASP A 138 14.42 2.51 13.23
N TRP A 139 13.41 3.34 12.98
CA TRP A 139 12.49 3.89 13.98
C TRP A 139 11.74 2.85 14.84
N ARG A 140 11.84 1.56 14.51
CA ARG A 140 11.23 0.47 15.30
C ARG A 140 12.17 -0.05 16.38
N LEU A 141 13.48 0.22 16.28
CA LEU A 141 14.52 -0.29 17.15
C LEU A 141 14.49 0.38 18.52
N ASP A 142 14.25 -0.42 19.56
CA ASP A 142 14.30 0.04 20.95
C ASP A 142 15.73 -0.03 21.50
N TRP A 143 16.45 1.09 21.41
CA TRP A 143 17.84 1.21 21.88
C TRP A 143 18.03 0.87 23.36
N LYS A 144 16.96 1.00 24.17
CA LYS A 144 16.94 0.72 25.60
C LYS A 144 16.43 -0.68 25.94
N ALA A 145 15.95 -1.44 24.95
CA ALA A 145 15.58 -2.83 25.19
C ALA A 145 16.81 -3.63 25.62
N SER A 146 16.70 -4.27 26.77
CA SER A 146 17.61 -5.34 27.16
C SER A 146 17.19 -6.63 26.44
N ASP A 147 18.18 -7.44 26.09
CA ASP A 147 17.94 -8.77 25.57
C ASP A 147 17.11 -9.54 26.60
N LYS A 148 15.89 -9.93 26.22
CA LYS A 148 15.01 -10.68 27.13
C LYS A 148 15.57 -12.10 27.20
N GLY A 149 16.46 -12.32 28.16
CA GLY A 149 17.17 -13.59 28.29
C GLY A 149 16.22 -14.80 28.24
N ILE A 150 16.59 -15.80 27.42
CA ILE A 150 16.28 -17.25 27.34
C ILE A 150 14.85 -17.76 27.66
N PHE A 151 14.04 -17.10 28.48
CA PHE A 151 12.75 -17.59 28.98
C PHE A 151 11.50 -17.01 28.28
N SER A 152 11.63 -16.10 27.32
CA SER A 152 10.46 -15.70 26.50
C SER A 152 10.30 -16.67 25.33
N GLN A 153 9.36 -17.61 25.47
CA GLN A 153 8.85 -18.39 24.33
C GLN A 153 8.21 -17.42 23.33
N GLY A 154 8.97 -17.10 22.29
CA GLY A 154 8.57 -16.25 21.19
C GLY A 154 9.78 -16.08 20.28
N ASP A 155 9.80 -16.83 19.20
CA ASP A 155 10.88 -16.98 18.21
C ASP A 155 11.10 -15.69 17.40
N ALA A 156 11.57 -14.65 18.08
CA ALA A 156 12.11 -13.45 17.46
C ALA A 156 13.36 -13.09 18.25
N SER A 157 14.53 -13.51 17.74
CA SER A 157 15.79 -12.90 18.14
C SER A 157 15.60 -11.39 18.09
N VAL A 158 15.70 -10.71 19.23
CA VAL A 158 15.63 -9.26 19.23
C VAL A 158 16.84 -8.80 18.44
N ASP A 159 16.62 -8.26 17.24
CA ASP A 159 17.68 -7.76 16.36
C ASP A 159 18.27 -6.49 16.98
N LEU A 160 19.16 -6.71 17.95
CA LEU A 160 19.84 -5.67 18.71
C LEU A 160 21.13 -5.27 17.98
N PRO A 161 21.54 -3.99 18.09
CA PRO A 161 22.81 -3.56 17.51
C PRO A 161 23.99 -4.20 18.24
N ASP A 162 25.06 -4.43 17.48
CA ASP A 162 26.35 -4.84 18.02
C ASP A 162 26.90 -3.82 19.03
N GLU A 163 27.77 -4.25 19.94
CA GLU A 163 28.25 -3.41 21.04
C GLU A 163 29.01 -2.17 20.54
N GLU A 164 29.72 -2.27 19.41
CA GLU A 164 30.42 -1.14 18.78
C GLU A 164 29.43 -0.06 18.29
N VAL A 165 28.29 -0.48 17.73
CA VAL A 165 27.21 0.42 17.33
C VAL A 165 26.51 1.02 18.56
N ARG A 166 26.34 0.25 19.63
CA ARG A 166 25.80 0.75 20.91
C ARG A 166 26.72 1.78 21.55
N ALA A 167 28.04 1.65 21.39
CA ALA A 167 29.01 2.62 21.89
C ALA A 167 28.82 3.99 21.23
N LEU A 168 28.57 4.03 19.91
CA LEU A 168 28.26 5.27 19.18
C LEU A 168 26.97 5.93 19.71
N TYR A 169 25.91 5.15 19.93
CA TYR A 169 24.68 5.66 20.55
C TYR A 169 24.92 6.19 21.98
N ARG A 170 25.77 5.56 22.79
CA ARG A 170 26.10 6.04 24.14
C ARG A 170 26.95 7.31 24.12
N ALA A 171 27.71 7.53 23.05
CA ALA A 171 28.54 8.73 22.84
C ALA A 171 27.75 9.91 22.28
N GLU A 172 26.50 9.70 21.84
CA GLU A 172 25.67 10.76 21.29
C GLU A 172 25.39 11.89 22.27
N GLU A 173 25.11 13.07 21.71
CA GLU A 173 24.61 14.19 22.49
C GLU A 173 23.23 13.87 23.09
N SER A 174 22.97 14.42 24.26
CA SER A 174 21.70 14.22 24.99
C SER A 174 20.48 14.60 24.14
N LYS A 175 20.59 15.61 23.27
CA LYS A 175 19.49 16.02 22.37
C LYS A 175 19.21 14.98 21.28
N ASN A 176 20.26 14.41 20.69
CA ASN A 176 20.15 13.45 19.60
C ASN A 176 19.61 12.11 20.11
N SER A 177 20.17 11.60 21.22
CA SER A 177 19.68 10.39 21.89
C SER A 177 18.20 10.51 22.31
N GLN A 178 17.77 11.66 22.83
CA GLN A 178 16.36 11.93 23.13
C GLN A 178 15.46 11.84 21.89
N LEU A 179 15.90 12.38 20.76
CA LEU A 179 15.14 12.30 19.50
C LEU A 179 15.07 10.87 18.98
N ILE A 180 16.19 10.14 18.99
CA ILE A 180 16.27 8.73 18.59
C ILE A 180 15.29 7.90 19.43
N ASP A 181 15.33 8.04 20.76
CA ASP A 181 14.44 7.32 21.67
C ASP A 181 12.96 7.64 21.46
N ALA A 182 12.67 8.90 21.10
CA ALA A 182 11.31 9.34 20.92
C ALA A 182 10.65 8.73 19.68
N THR A 183 11.41 8.24 18.70
CA THR A 183 10.85 7.53 17.52
C THR A 183 10.09 6.27 17.94
N VAL A 184 10.63 5.50 18.88
CA VAL A 184 10.02 4.29 19.42
C VAL A 184 8.83 4.63 20.33
N ALA A 185 8.95 5.71 21.12
CA ALA A 185 7.83 6.19 21.94
C ALA A 185 6.65 6.57 21.04
N TYR A 186 6.89 7.40 20.02
CA TYR A 186 5.89 7.79 19.03
C TYR A 186 5.26 6.58 18.34
N ARG A 187 6.05 5.58 17.93
CA ARG A 187 5.53 4.33 17.36
C ARG A 187 4.56 3.60 18.30
N LYS A 188 4.91 3.52 19.59
CA LYS A 188 4.16 2.71 20.57
C LYS A 188 2.91 3.42 21.08
N SER A 189 2.98 4.73 21.34
CA SER A 189 1.89 5.49 21.94
C SER A 189 1.16 6.42 20.97
N GLY A 190 1.78 6.79 19.84
CA GLY A 190 1.30 7.84 18.95
C GLY A 190 1.59 9.25 19.46
N GLU A 191 2.23 9.41 20.63
CA GLU A 191 2.49 10.72 21.22
C GLU A 191 3.66 11.42 20.52
N PHE A 192 3.40 12.60 19.96
CA PHE A 192 4.39 13.35 19.21
C PHE A 192 5.55 13.78 20.13
N PRO A 193 6.82 13.56 19.74
CA PRO A 193 7.96 13.93 20.57
C PRO A 193 8.02 15.45 20.82
N VAL A 194 8.19 15.86 22.08
CA VAL A 194 8.31 17.29 22.43
C VAL A 194 9.55 17.95 21.80
N VAL A 195 10.58 17.15 21.52
CA VAL A 195 11.86 17.60 20.93
C VAL A 195 11.70 18.11 19.50
N VAL A 196 10.74 17.58 18.73
CA VAL A 196 10.35 18.11 17.42
C VAL A 196 9.13 18.98 17.65
N GLY A 197 9.27 20.29 17.42
CA GLY A 197 8.19 21.24 17.69
C GLY A 197 6.85 20.77 17.12
N ASN A 198 5.79 20.85 17.92
CA ASN A 198 4.47 20.33 17.60
C ASN A 198 3.57 21.34 16.87
N ARG A 199 4.14 22.38 16.26
CA ARG A 199 3.38 23.47 15.64
C ARG A 199 3.51 23.44 14.13
N LEU A 200 2.38 23.25 13.46
CA LEU A 200 2.29 23.26 12.01
C LEU A 200 2.36 24.70 11.47
N PRO A 201 3.08 24.93 10.36
CA PRO A 201 3.03 26.20 9.63
C PRO A 201 1.60 26.52 9.18
N SER A 202 1.25 27.81 9.12
CA SER A 202 -0.11 28.29 8.80
C SER A 202 -0.62 27.88 7.41
N LEU A 203 0.28 27.53 6.49
CA LEU A 203 -0.08 27.07 5.14
C LEU A 203 -0.26 25.55 5.04
N VAL A 204 0.10 24.79 6.08
CA VAL A 204 -0.06 23.34 6.10
C VAL A 204 -1.47 23.00 6.58
N GLY A 205 -2.25 22.38 5.69
CA GLY A 205 -3.57 21.85 6.01
C GLY A 205 -3.48 20.41 6.53
N THR A 206 -4.28 20.08 7.53
CA THR A 206 -4.38 18.74 8.11
C THR A 206 -5.83 18.29 8.20
N GLN A 207 -6.05 17.00 7.96
CA GLN A 207 -7.34 16.35 8.08
C GLN A 207 -7.10 14.86 8.34
N THR A 208 -7.60 14.33 9.46
CA THR A 208 -7.50 12.92 9.77
C THR A 208 -8.57 12.10 9.03
N ILE A 209 -8.44 10.77 9.06
CA ILE A 209 -9.50 9.88 8.54
C ILE A 209 -10.81 10.10 9.30
N LEU A 210 -10.73 10.23 10.63
CA LEU A 210 -11.88 10.45 11.50
C LEU A 210 -12.56 11.79 11.19
N ASP A 211 -11.76 12.83 10.91
CA ASP A 211 -12.28 14.13 10.45
C ASP A 211 -13.08 13.99 9.16
N ARG A 212 -12.61 13.19 8.19
CA ARG A 212 -13.36 12.94 6.95
C ARG A 212 -14.65 12.16 7.18
N TYR A 213 -14.62 11.13 8.03
CA TYR A 213 -15.82 10.36 8.39
C TYR A 213 -16.89 11.24 9.04
N HIS A 214 -16.48 12.27 9.77
CA HIS A 214 -17.38 13.21 10.43
C HIS A 214 -17.54 14.54 9.67
N GLU A 215 -17.18 14.59 8.38
CA GLU A 215 -17.30 15.78 7.51
C GLU A 215 -16.66 17.05 8.11
N GLN A 216 -15.62 16.90 8.94
CA GLN A 216 -14.90 18.03 9.51
C GLN A 216 -14.01 18.69 8.45
N ALA A 217 -14.01 20.03 8.46
CA ALA A 217 -13.20 20.84 7.57
C ALA A 217 -11.70 20.66 7.83
N VAL A 218 -10.89 20.84 6.77
CA VAL A 218 -9.42 20.86 6.85
C VAL A 218 -8.97 21.97 7.79
N ARG A 219 -8.10 21.64 8.75
CA ARG A 219 -7.53 22.59 9.72
C ARG A 219 -6.17 23.08 9.20
N PHE A 220 -5.94 24.38 9.20
CA PHE A 220 -4.68 24.99 8.76
C PHE A 220 -3.84 25.45 9.94
N GLY A 221 -2.57 25.05 9.96
CA GLY A 221 -1.66 25.33 11.07
C GLY A 221 -2.14 24.76 12.41
N GLY A 222 -1.57 25.28 13.51
CA GLY A 222 -1.95 24.90 14.86
C GLY A 222 -1.03 23.84 15.47
N THR A 223 -1.45 23.29 16.61
CA THR A 223 -0.72 22.23 17.29
C THR A 223 -1.16 20.87 16.73
N ILE A 224 -0.20 19.97 16.50
CA ILE A 224 -0.43 18.56 16.14
C ILE A 224 -1.00 17.81 17.34
#